data_AF-K7QXZ0-F1
#
_entry.id   AF-K7QXZ0-F1
#
_cell.length_a   1.000
_cell.length_b   1.000
_cell.length_c   1.000
_cell.angle_alpha   90.00
_cell.angle_beta   90.00
_cell.angle_gamma   90.00
#
_symmetry.space_group_name_H-M   'P 1'
#
loop_
_entity.id
_entity.type
_entity.pdbx_description
1 polymer ?
#
loop_
_entity_poly.entity_id
_entity_poly.type
_entity_poly.pdbx_seq_one_letter_code
_entity_poly.pdbx_strand_id
1 'polypeptide(L)'
;MGEEKALALVKNPEVEAVLEALDKELVGLAPVKRRIREIAAYLSVDKLRRELNLVADRPTLHMAFVGPPGTGKTTVAMRMATILHRLGYIRRDHLVVASRDDLVGQYIGHTAPKTKEVLKRAMGGVLFIDEAYSLYRAENERDYGQETIEILLQVMENQREDLVVILAGYKDRMEEFFALNPGMRSRIAHHIEFPPYNLEELYQIGLIMLEKQGYRLTPEAEVAFKEYLERRMERPNFAYARSVRNAIDRFKLRQAYRLYQKAGPVTPEELVTITADDIYASSLFKEEEHAP
;
A
#
# COMPACT_ATOMS: atom_id res chain seq x y z
N MET A 1 3.22 -38.78 -34.58
CA MET A 1 2.57 -37.47 -34.33
C MET A 1 2.09 -37.50 -32.89
N GLY A 2 2.81 -36.87 -31.97
CA GLY A 2 2.35 -36.75 -30.59
C GLY A 2 1.18 -35.77 -30.55
N GLU A 3 0.12 -36.11 -29.82
CA GLU A 3 -1.02 -35.23 -29.62
C GLU A 3 -0.54 -33.87 -29.10
N GLU A 4 -0.84 -32.80 -29.84
CA GLU A 4 -0.67 -31.43 -29.34
C GLU A 4 -1.55 -31.25 -28.11
N LYS A 5 -0.91 -31.25 -26.94
CA LYS A 5 -1.59 -31.05 -25.66
C LYS A 5 -1.97 -29.57 -25.54
N ALA A 6 -3.10 -29.19 -26.13
CA ALA A 6 -3.67 -27.86 -25.98
C ALA A 6 -4.14 -27.67 -24.53
N LEU A 7 -3.36 -26.97 -23.71
CA LEU A 7 -3.85 -26.47 -22.43
C LEU A 7 -4.68 -25.21 -22.65
N ALA A 8 -5.91 -25.21 -22.17
CA ALA A 8 -6.71 -24.01 -22.10
C ALA A 8 -6.06 -23.03 -21.10
N LEU A 9 -5.83 -21.79 -21.51
CA LEU A 9 -5.54 -20.69 -20.60
C LEU A 9 -6.82 -20.38 -19.81
N VAL A 10 -7.06 -21.15 -18.76
CA VAL A 10 -8.16 -20.91 -17.84
C VAL A 10 -7.69 -19.87 -16.83
N LYS A 11 -8.46 -18.79 -16.72
CA LYS A 11 -8.26 -17.80 -15.66
C LYS A 11 -8.35 -18.53 -14.31
N ASN A 12 -7.30 -18.45 -13.50
CA ASN A 12 -7.29 -19.07 -12.19
C ASN A 12 -8.39 -18.41 -11.33
N PRO A 13 -9.43 -19.16 -10.88
CA PRO A 13 -10.58 -18.58 -10.18
C PRO A 13 -10.17 -17.93 -8.85
N GLU A 14 -9.13 -18.46 -8.18
CA GLU A 14 -8.62 -17.86 -6.95
C GLU A 14 -7.93 -16.52 -7.21
N VAL A 15 -7.24 -16.37 -8.35
CA VAL A 15 -6.60 -15.12 -8.74
C VAL A 15 -7.64 -14.09 -9.17
N GLU A 16 -8.65 -14.50 -9.95
CA GLU A 16 -9.75 -13.60 -10.33
C GLU A 16 -10.50 -13.12 -9.08
N ALA A 17 -10.75 -13.97 -8.08
CA ALA A 17 -11.37 -13.56 -6.82
C ALA A 17 -10.55 -12.49 -6.08
N VAL A 18 -9.22 -12.58 -6.09
CA VAL A 18 -8.34 -11.55 -5.49
C VAL A 18 -8.38 -10.24 -6.30
N LEU A 19 -8.43 -10.33 -7.64
CA LEU A 19 -8.56 -9.15 -8.51
C LEU A 19 -9.93 -8.47 -8.35
N GLU A 20 -11.01 -9.24 -8.21
CA GLU A 20 -12.35 -8.70 -7.92
C GLU A 20 -12.40 -8.06 -6.53
N ALA A 21 -11.77 -8.66 -5.52
CA ALA A 21 -11.65 -8.07 -4.19
C ALA A 21 -10.86 -6.75 -4.25
N LEU A 22 -9.78 -6.70 -5.05
CA LEU A 22 -9.02 -5.47 -5.30
C LEU A 22 -9.91 -4.37 -5.92
N ASP A 23 -10.81 -4.74 -6.83
CA ASP A 23 -11.74 -3.79 -7.45
C ASP A 23 -12.76 -3.22 -6.46
N LYS A 24 -13.34 -4.09 -5.64
CA LYS A 24 -14.38 -3.75 -4.66
C LYS A 24 -13.83 -2.94 -3.49
N GLU A 25 -12.65 -3.30 -2.97
CA GLU A 25 -12.13 -2.72 -1.73
C GLU A 25 -11.30 -1.46 -1.93
N LEU A 26 -10.65 -1.30 -3.08
CA LEU A 26 -9.87 -0.11 -3.39
C LEU A 26 -10.66 0.78 -4.32
N VAL A 27 -11.14 1.91 -3.81
CA VAL A 27 -11.76 2.95 -4.63
C VAL A 27 -10.73 3.49 -5.62
N GLY A 28 -11.17 3.78 -6.85
CA GLY A 28 -10.31 4.41 -7.85
C GLY A 28 -9.15 3.52 -8.28
N LEU A 29 -7.97 4.13 -8.44
CA LEU A 29 -6.71 3.45 -8.79
C LEU A 29 -6.76 2.60 -10.07
N ALA A 30 -7.59 2.99 -11.05
CA ALA A 30 -7.73 2.30 -12.33
C ALA A 30 -6.37 1.93 -12.99
N PRO A 31 -5.36 2.83 -13.09
CA PRO A 31 -4.07 2.48 -13.67
C PRO A 31 -3.31 1.41 -12.86
N VAL A 32 -3.36 1.47 -11.53
CA VAL A 32 -2.72 0.46 -10.66
C VAL A 32 -3.40 -0.89 -10.81
N LYS A 33 -4.74 -0.93 -10.74
CA LYS A 33 -5.53 -2.15 -10.90
C LYS A 33 -5.27 -2.80 -12.26
N ARG A 34 -5.22 -2.00 -13.34
CA ARG A 34 -4.85 -2.48 -14.68
C ARG A 34 -3.45 -3.10 -14.68
N ARG A 35 -2.47 -2.41 -14.08
CA ARG A 35 -1.09 -2.92 -14.02
C ARG A 35 -0.97 -4.23 -13.25
N ILE A 36 -1.69 -4.37 -12.13
CA ILE A 36 -1.73 -5.63 -11.37
C ILE A 36 -2.34 -6.76 -12.19
N ARG A 37 -3.42 -6.50 -12.96
CA ARG A 37 -4.01 -7.48 -13.87
C ARG A 37 -3.04 -7.90 -14.98
N GLU A 38 -2.32 -6.96 -15.57
CA GLU A 38 -1.30 -7.25 -16.58
C GLU A 38 -0.21 -8.19 -16.02
N ILE A 39 0.28 -7.91 -14.81
CA ILE A 39 1.28 -8.76 -14.16
C ILE A 39 0.68 -10.14 -13.86
N ALA A 40 -0.53 -10.21 -13.28
CA ALA A 40 -1.20 -11.49 -13.01
C ALA A 40 -1.42 -12.33 -14.28
N ALA A 41 -1.81 -11.70 -15.39
CA ALA A 41 -1.97 -12.35 -16.68
C ALA A 41 -0.64 -12.90 -17.21
N TYR A 42 0.41 -12.07 -17.18
CA TYR A 42 1.76 -12.48 -17.59
C TYR A 42 2.24 -13.70 -16.79
N LEU A 43 2.12 -13.64 -15.46
CA LEU A 43 2.53 -14.74 -14.57
C LEU A 43 1.68 -16.00 -14.72
N SER A 44 0.42 -15.87 -15.10
CA SER A 44 -0.45 -17.02 -15.41
C SER A 44 0.00 -17.72 -16.69
N VAL A 45 0.35 -16.96 -17.74
CA VAL A 45 0.89 -17.52 -18.99
C VAL A 45 2.27 -18.14 -18.76
N ASP A 46 3.14 -17.47 -18.01
CA ASP A 46 4.48 -17.99 -17.68
C ASP A 46 4.42 -19.30 -16.88
N LYS A 47 3.44 -19.44 -15.97
CA LYS A 47 3.18 -20.70 -15.28
C LYS A 47 2.84 -21.83 -16.25
N LEU A 48 1.95 -21.60 -17.22
CA LEU A 48 1.61 -22.60 -18.24
C LEU A 48 2.83 -22.97 -19.11
N ARG A 49 3.67 -21.99 -19.46
CA ARG A 49 4.91 -22.27 -20.21
C ARG A 49 5.81 -23.23 -19.44
N ARG A 50 5.93 -23.08 -18.12
CA ARG A 50 6.69 -24.01 -17.26
C ARG A 50 6.05 -25.38 -17.18
N GLU A 51 4.73 -25.46 -17.05
CA GLU A 51 4.00 -26.75 -17.01
C GLU A 51 4.16 -27.54 -18.32
N LEU A 52 4.35 -26.84 -19.44
CA LEU A 52 4.65 -27.42 -20.74
C LEU A 52 6.15 -27.68 -20.99
N ASN A 53 7.01 -27.45 -19.99
CA ASN A 53 8.47 -27.56 -20.10
C ASN A 53 9.07 -26.73 -21.25
N LEU A 54 8.44 -25.62 -21.61
CA LEU A 54 9.03 -24.66 -22.54
C LEU A 54 10.18 -23.93 -21.86
N VAL A 55 11.20 -23.55 -22.62
CA VAL A 55 12.27 -22.70 -22.10
C VAL A 55 11.66 -21.39 -21.61
N ALA A 56 11.71 -21.20 -20.30
CA ALA A 56 11.18 -20.04 -19.60
C ALA A 56 12.08 -19.77 -18.39
N ASP A 57 12.90 -18.72 -18.48
CA ASP A 57 13.59 -18.19 -17.31
C ASP A 57 12.56 -17.68 -16.31
N ARG A 58 12.86 -17.80 -15.02
CA ARG A 58 11.98 -17.24 -13.99
C ARG A 58 11.96 -15.71 -14.10
N PRO A 59 10.79 -15.08 -14.25
CA PRO A 59 10.72 -13.64 -14.38
C PRO A 59 11.21 -12.99 -13.09
N THR A 60 11.87 -11.85 -13.23
CA THR A 60 12.09 -10.94 -12.10
C THR A 60 10.74 -10.38 -11.65
N LEU A 61 10.49 -10.46 -10.34
CA LEU A 61 9.21 -10.08 -9.73
C LEU A 61 9.33 -8.88 -8.81
N HIS A 62 10.53 -8.33 -8.60
CA HIS A 62 10.69 -7.19 -7.72
C HIS A 62 10.01 -5.96 -8.30
N MET A 63 9.43 -5.14 -7.41
CA MET A 63 8.58 -4.01 -7.81
C MET A 63 8.97 -2.73 -7.08
N ALA A 64 8.66 -1.59 -7.71
CA ALA A 64 8.70 -0.27 -7.10
C ALA A 64 7.30 0.34 -7.09
N PHE A 65 6.79 0.67 -5.92
CA PHE A 65 5.50 1.33 -5.72
C PHE A 65 5.73 2.81 -5.39
N VAL A 66 5.54 3.67 -6.39
CA VAL A 66 5.84 5.11 -6.27
C VAL A 66 4.55 5.92 -6.21
N GLY A 67 4.48 6.90 -5.31
CA GLY A 67 3.37 7.85 -5.26
C GLY A 67 3.12 8.44 -3.87
N PRO A 68 2.14 9.35 -3.74
CA PRO A 68 1.85 10.07 -2.49
C PRO A 68 1.49 9.17 -1.30
N PRO A 69 1.60 9.62 -0.04
CA PRO A 69 1.27 8.80 1.11
C PRO A 69 -0.24 8.55 1.18
N GLY A 70 -0.66 7.39 1.67
CA GLY A 70 -2.10 7.08 1.79
C GLY A 70 -2.82 6.76 0.47
N THR A 71 -2.08 6.42 -0.60
CA THR A 71 -2.64 5.98 -1.89
C THR A 71 -2.85 4.45 -2.00
N GLY A 72 -2.77 3.72 -0.89
CA GLY A 72 -3.07 2.27 -0.88
C GLY A 72 -1.91 1.32 -1.24
N LYS A 73 -0.66 1.82 -1.35
CA LYS A 73 0.53 1.02 -1.65
C LYS A 73 0.64 -0.28 -0.84
N THR A 74 0.57 -0.21 0.49
CA THR A 74 0.68 -1.38 1.38
C THR A 74 -0.47 -2.36 1.18
N THR A 75 -1.70 -1.87 0.96
CA THR A 75 -2.86 -2.72 0.69
C THR A 75 -2.71 -3.47 -0.62
N VAL A 76 -2.24 -2.79 -1.68
CA VAL A 76 -1.96 -3.42 -2.98
C VAL A 76 -0.81 -4.42 -2.85
N ALA A 77 0.22 -4.14 -2.05
CA ALA A 77 1.35 -5.06 -1.82
C ALA A 77 0.89 -6.36 -1.17
N MET A 78 -0.02 -6.29 -0.20
CA MET A 78 -0.61 -7.45 0.44
C MET A 78 -1.43 -8.29 -0.56
N ARG A 79 -2.25 -7.66 -1.39
CA ARG A 79 -2.98 -8.36 -2.47
C ARG A 79 -2.03 -8.97 -3.50
N MET A 80 -0.92 -8.30 -3.79
CA MET A 80 0.10 -8.84 -4.68
C MET A 80 0.78 -10.08 -4.09
N ALA A 81 1.07 -10.10 -2.80
CA ALA A 81 1.57 -11.30 -2.12
C ALA A 81 0.59 -12.48 -2.30
N THR A 82 -0.71 -12.25 -2.08
CA THR A 82 -1.73 -13.28 -2.30
C THR A 82 -1.76 -13.76 -3.76
N ILE A 83 -1.74 -12.85 -4.75
CA ILE A 83 -1.70 -13.22 -6.17
C ILE A 83 -0.49 -14.09 -6.48
N LEU A 84 0.70 -13.67 -6.03
CA LEU A 84 1.95 -14.41 -6.25
C LEU A 84 1.91 -15.79 -5.60
N HIS A 85 1.33 -15.91 -4.41
CA HIS A 85 1.19 -17.18 -3.71
C HIS A 85 0.24 -18.14 -4.46
N ARG A 86 -0.92 -17.64 -4.88
CA ARG A 86 -1.94 -18.40 -5.61
C ARG A 86 -1.45 -18.87 -6.98
N LEU A 87 -0.57 -18.10 -7.60
CA LEU A 87 0.11 -18.49 -8.82
C LEU A 87 1.31 -19.43 -8.59
N GLY A 88 1.77 -19.61 -7.35
CA GLY A 88 2.88 -20.49 -6.99
C GLY A 88 4.27 -19.88 -7.16
N TYR A 89 4.38 -18.55 -7.24
CA TYR A 89 5.66 -17.83 -7.33
C TYR A 89 6.30 -17.55 -5.98
N ILE A 90 5.52 -17.59 -4.90
CA ILE A 90 6.01 -17.52 -3.51
C ILE A 90 5.36 -18.63 -2.69
N ARG A 91 6.09 -19.13 -1.68
CA ARG A 91 5.70 -20.29 -0.87
C ARG A 91 4.62 -19.98 0.17
N ARG A 92 4.52 -18.72 0.61
CA ARG A 92 3.66 -18.27 1.70
C ARG A 92 2.92 -16.99 1.30
N ASP A 93 1.64 -16.91 1.66
CA ASP A 93 0.82 -15.71 1.54
C ASP A 93 1.10 -14.75 2.71
N HIS A 94 2.29 -14.15 2.72
CA HIS A 94 2.63 -13.18 3.76
C HIS A 94 3.45 -12.02 3.23
N LEU A 95 3.24 -10.88 3.89
CA LEU A 95 3.92 -9.62 3.64
C LEU A 95 4.67 -9.21 4.92
N VAL A 96 5.98 -9.02 4.82
CA VAL A 96 6.77 -8.39 5.88
C VAL A 96 6.95 -6.93 5.52
N VAL A 97 6.38 -6.03 6.33
CA VAL A 97 6.60 -4.58 6.21
C VAL A 97 7.83 -4.20 7.03
N ALA A 98 8.73 -3.44 6.43
CA ALA A 98 9.94 -2.92 7.04
C ALA A 98 10.15 -1.46 6.64
N SER A 99 10.79 -0.72 7.52
CA SER A 99 11.28 0.64 7.30
C SER A 99 12.81 0.68 7.48
N ARG A 100 13.42 1.86 7.33
CA ARG A 100 14.84 2.05 7.67
C ARG A 100 15.15 1.62 9.09
N ASP A 101 14.27 1.95 10.04
CA ASP A 101 14.51 1.66 11.46
C ASP A 101 14.47 0.16 11.75
N ASP A 102 13.87 -0.65 10.88
CA ASP A 102 13.85 -2.10 10.99
C ASP A 102 15.08 -2.77 10.37
N LEU A 103 15.74 -2.09 9.42
CA LEU A 103 16.84 -2.66 8.64
C LEU A 103 18.21 -2.14 9.11
N VAL A 104 18.30 -0.85 9.42
CA VAL A 104 19.56 -0.19 9.74
C VAL A 104 19.79 -0.19 11.25
N GLY A 105 21.00 -0.57 11.66
CA GLY A 105 21.44 -0.56 13.05
C GLY A 105 21.87 0.83 13.52
N GLN A 106 21.79 1.07 14.83
CA GLN A 106 22.26 2.32 15.44
C GLN A 106 23.78 2.37 15.62
N TYR A 107 24.43 1.19 15.62
CA TYR A 107 25.85 1.02 15.89
C TYR A 107 26.53 0.24 14.75
N ILE A 108 27.85 0.44 14.62
CA ILE A 108 28.70 -0.27 13.66
C ILE A 108 28.54 -1.78 13.85
N GLY A 109 28.36 -2.51 12.74
CA GLY A 109 28.23 -3.97 12.74
C GLY A 109 26.85 -4.51 13.12
N HIS A 110 25.89 -3.65 13.50
CA HIS A 110 24.52 -4.09 13.82
C HIS A 110 23.60 -4.14 12.60
N THR A 111 23.92 -3.43 11.52
CA THR A 111 23.05 -3.35 10.33
C THR A 111 22.95 -4.68 9.59
N ALA A 112 24.07 -5.33 9.25
CA ALA A 112 24.01 -6.63 8.57
C ALA A 112 23.19 -7.70 9.29
N PRO A 113 23.36 -7.97 10.61
CA PRO A 113 22.52 -8.93 11.33
C PRO A 113 21.03 -8.59 11.28
N LYS A 114 20.71 -7.31 11.48
CA LYS A 114 19.33 -6.81 11.53
C LYS A 114 18.62 -6.95 10.17
N THR A 115 19.27 -6.53 9.10
CA THR A 115 18.78 -6.72 7.72
C THR A 115 18.59 -8.21 7.39
N LYS A 116 19.55 -9.07 7.77
CA LYS A 116 19.44 -10.52 7.56
C LYS A 116 18.28 -11.15 8.32
N GLU A 117 17.98 -10.68 9.53
CA GLU A 117 16.84 -11.16 10.31
C GLU A 117 15.49 -10.81 9.66
N VAL A 118 15.34 -9.57 9.18
CA VAL A 118 14.15 -9.13 8.44
C VAL A 118 14.00 -9.93 7.16
N LEU A 119 15.08 -10.13 6.41
CA LEU A 119 15.08 -10.95 5.20
C LEU A 119 14.67 -12.39 5.50
N LYS A 120 15.23 -13.02 6.54
CA LYS A 120 14.87 -14.36 6.98
C LYS A 120 13.38 -14.50 7.27
N ARG A 121 12.76 -13.49 7.89
CA ARG A 121 11.30 -13.45 8.12
C ARG A 121 10.50 -13.32 6.82
N ALA A 122 11.03 -12.60 5.84
CA ALA A 122 10.36 -12.36 4.56
C ALA A 122 10.50 -13.52 3.55
N MET A 123 11.49 -14.41 3.73
CA MET A 123 11.70 -15.56 2.84
C MET A 123 10.44 -16.42 2.67
N GLY A 124 10.22 -16.88 1.46
CA GLY A 124 9.02 -17.56 1.02
C GLY A 124 7.84 -16.63 0.73
N GLY A 125 7.97 -15.32 0.96
CA GLY A 125 6.91 -14.33 0.82
C GLY A 125 7.36 -13.03 0.16
N VAL A 126 6.79 -11.91 0.60
CA VAL A 126 7.10 -10.57 0.09
C VAL A 126 7.70 -9.70 1.20
N LEU A 127 8.83 -9.03 0.92
CA LEU A 127 9.36 -7.93 1.73
C LEU A 127 8.92 -6.59 1.14
N PHE A 128 8.17 -5.81 1.91
CA PHE A 128 7.77 -4.45 1.56
C PHE A 128 8.59 -3.45 2.37
N ILE A 129 9.39 -2.62 1.68
CA ILE A 129 10.21 -1.59 2.31
C ILE A 129 9.55 -0.24 2.07
N ASP A 130 8.97 0.35 3.11
CA ASP A 130 8.37 1.69 3.03
C ASP A 130 9.46 2.77 3.13
N GLU A 131 9.24 3.86 2.39
CA GLU A 131 10.20 4.95 2.21
C GLU A 131 11.64 4.46 1.93
N ALA A 132 11.80 3.53 0.99
CA ALA A 132 13.06 2.81 0.74
C ALA A 132 14.25 3.74 0.40
N TYR A 133 13.99 4.91 -0.18
CA TYR A 133 15.01 5.94 -0.42
C TYR A 133 15.73 6.38 0.87
N SER A 134 15.08 6.24 2.02
CA SER A 134 15.67 6.59 3.32
C SER A 134 16.85 5.71 3.70
N LEU A 135 17.00 4.52 3.09
CA LEU A 135 18.13 3.62 3.30
C LEU A 135 19.47 4.21 2.84
N TYR A 136 19.46 5.21 1.97
CA TYR A 136 20.67 5.88 1.52
C TYR A 136 20.63 7.37 1.88
N ARG A 137 21.57 7.84 2.69
CA ARG A 137 21.77 9.27 2.99
C ARG A 137 23.20 9.66 2.65
N ALA A 138 23.39 10.26 1.47
CA ALA A 138 24.70 10.70 0.97
C ALA A 138 25.43 11.66 1.92
N GLU A 139 24.70 12.46 2.68
CA GLU A 139 25.25 13.52 3.53
C GLU A 139 25.78 13.03 4.89
N ASN A 140 25.65 11.75 5.22
CA ASN A 140 26.00 11.23 6.54
C ASN A 140 27.08 10.13 6.43
N GLU A 141 28.33 10.49 6.73
CA GLU A 141 29.49 9.57 6.73
C GLU A 141 29.36 8.39 7.72
N ARG A 142 28.42 8.47 8.68
CA ARG A 142 28.09 7.38 9.60
C ARG A 142 26.81 6.63 9.21
N ASP A 143 26.35 6.74 7.97
CA ASP A 143 25.19 5.99 7.48
C ASP A 143 25.56 4.55 7.11
N TYR A 144 25.12 3.60 7.94
CA TYR A 144 25.27 2.16 7.68
C TYR A 144 24.21 1.59 6.72
N GLY A 145 23.34 2.41 6.17
CA GLY A 145 22.28 1.99 5.26
C GLY A 145 22.79 1.46 3.91
N GLN A 146 23.99 1.86 3.47
CA GLN A 146 24.62 1.29 2.28
C GLN A 146 24.83 -0.23 2.41
N GLU A 147 25.24 -0.71 3.59
CA GLU A 147 25.39 -2.15 3.86
C GLU A 147 24.06 -2.91 3.66
N THR A 148 22.92 -2.28 4.01
CA THR A 148 21.59 -2.86 3.77
C THR A 148 21.30 -2.98 2.28
N ILE A 149 21.63 -1.96 1.49
CA ILE A 149 21.40 -1.95 0.03
C ILE A 149 22.24 -3.04 -0.64
N GLU A 150 23.50 -3.20 -0.24
CA GLU A 150 24.39 -4.24 -0.76
C GLU A 150 23.84 -5.65 -0.47
N ILE A 151 23.37 -5.89 0.75
CA ILE A 151 22.73 -7.17 1.12
C ILE A 151 21.44 -7.39 0.31
N LEU A 152 20.59 -6.36 0.16
CA LEU A 152 19.36 -6.45 -0.63
C LEU A 152 19.65 -6.81 -2.09
N LEU A 153 20.63 -6.14 -2.71
CA LEU A 153 21.04 -6.41 -4.10
C LEU A 153 21.50 -7.86 -4.30
N GLN A 154 22.30 -8.37 -3.35
CA GLN A 154 22.76 -9.75 -3.39
C GLN A 154 21.61 -10.75 -3.27
N VAL A 155 20.65 -10.49 -2.38
CA VAL A 155 19.51 -11.38 -2.16
C VAL A 155 18.50 -11.31 -3.30
N MET A 156 18.23 -10.14 -3.85
CA MET A 156 17.37 -9.97 -5.04
C MET A 156 17.92 -10.71 -6.27
N GLU A 157 19.25 -10.88 -6.36
CA GLU A 157 19.87 -11.69 -7.42
C GLU A 157 19.81 -13.20 -7.11
N ASN A 158 20.33 -13.59 -5.94
CA ASN A 158 20.59 -14.99 -5.61
C ASN A 158 19.37 -15.76 -5.10
N GLN A 159 18.36 -15.05 -4.57
CA GLN A 159 17.18 -15.63 -3.91
C GLN A 159 15.88 -15.19 -4.59
N ARG A 160 15.93 -14.83 -5.88
CA ARG A 160 14.77 -14.41 -6.69
C ARG A 160 13.62 -15.42 -6.74
N GLU A 161 13.93 -16.68 -6.41
CA GLU A 161 12.96 -17.77 -6.36
C GLU A 161 12.14 -17.82 -5.07
N ASP A 162 12.66 -17.19 -4.01
CA ASP A 162 12.15 -17.35 -2.66
C ASP A 162 11.70 -16.03 -2.03
N LEU A 163 12.14 -14.90 -2.57
CA LEU A 163 11.79 -13.59 -2.04
C LEU A 163 11.39 -12.63 -3.17
N VAL A 164 10.25 -11.98 -2.99
CA VAL A 164 9.89 -10.80 -3.76
C VAL A 164 10.07 -9.56 -2.89
N VAL A 165 10.64 -8.51 -3.47
CA VAL A 165 10.91 -7.24 -2.78
C VAL A 165 10.09 -6.15 -3.47
N ILE A 166 9.33 -5.40 -2.67
CA ILE A 166 8.58 -4.23 -3.11
C ILE A 166 9.16 -3.01 -2.39
N LEU A 167 9.76 -2.10 -3.14
CA LEU A 167 10.24 -0.82 -2.62
C LEU A 167 9.15 0.22 -2.78
N ALA A 168 8.84 0.96 -1.73
CA ALA A 168 7.82 2.00 -1.76
C ALA A 168 8.35 3.37 -1.36
N GLY A 169 7.77 4.42 -1.91
CA GLY A 169 8.13 5.79 -1.55
C GLY A 169 7.50 6.86 -2.44
N TYR A 170 7.88 8.12 -2.21
CA TYR A 170 7.54 9.24 -3.07
C TYR A 170 8.30 9.14 -4.39
N LYS A 171 7.65 9.55 -5.49
CA LYS A 171 8.16 9.39 -6.85
C LYS A 171 9.55 10.01 -7.01
N ASP A 172 9.68 11.30 -6.74
CA ASP A 172 10.94 12.05 -6.93
C ASP A 172 12.08 11.49 -6.07
N ARG A 173 11.79 11.11 -4.82
CA ARG A 173 12.77 10.52 -3.89
C ARG A 173 13.22 9.12 -4.32
N MET A 174 12.30 8.33 -4.87
CA MET A 174 12.63 7.00 -5.41
C MET A 174 13.44 7.10 -6.71
N GLU A 175 13.15 8.09 -7.56
CA GLU A 175 13.95 8.36 -8.76
C GLU A 175 15.39 8.73 -8.41
N GLU A 176 15.58 9.62 -7.43
CA GLU A 176 16.90 9.95 -6.86
C GLU A 176 17.60 8.71 -6.30
N PHE A 177 16.90 7.91 -5.50
CA PHE A 177 17.42 6.66 -4.95
C PHE A 177 17.90 5.69 -6.04
N PHE A 178 17.14 5.52 -7.12
CA PHE A 178 17.52 4.65 -8.24
C PHE A 178 18.65 5.21 -9.09
N ALA A 179 18.76 6.54 -9.22
CA ALA A 179 19.88 7.17 -9.91
C ALA A 179 21.20 6.92 -9.18
N LEU A 180 21.18 6.97 -7.84
CA LEU A 180 22.34 6.71 -6.99
C LEU A 180 22.66 5.21 -6.86
N ASN A 181 21.66 4.34 -7.01
CA ASN A 181 21.80 2.89 -6.88
C ASN A 181 21.34 2.16 -8.16
N PRO A 182 22.09 2.25 -9.28
CA PRO A 182 21.66 1.70 -10.57
C PRO A 182 21.44 0.18 -10.53
N GLY A 183 22.16 -0.55 -9.65
CA GLY A 183 21.95 -1.99 -9.45
C GLY A 183 20.58 -2.37 -8.89
N MET A 184 19.92 -1.45 -8.17
CA MET A 184 18.55 -1.66 -7.68
C MET A 184 17.55 -1.52 -8.83
N ARG A 185 17.76 -0.50 -9.68
CA ARG A 185 16.90 -0.24 -10.83
C ARG A 185 16.87 -1.42 -11.81
N SER A 186 18.01 -2.06 -12.06
CA SER A 186 18.08 -3.19 -12.99
C SER A 186 17.36 -4.46 -12.50
N ARG A 187 17.17 -4.61 -11.18
CA ARG A 187 16.51 -5.79 -10.59
C ARG A 187 15.00 -5.64 -10.46
N ILE A 188 14.48 -4.42 -10.60
CA ILE A 188 13.05 -4.12 -10.49
C ILE A 188 12.41 -4.23 -11.88
N ALA A 189 11.58 -5.25 -12.07
CA ALA A 189 10.86 -5.45 -13.33
C ALA A 189 9.63 -4.53 -13.46
N HIS A 190 9.02 -4.17 -12.33
CA HIS A 190 7.72 -3.51 -12.32
C HIS A 190 7.76 -2.20 -11.54
N HIS A 191 7.65 -1.07 -12.24
CA HIS A 191 7.38 0.23 -11.65
C HIS A 191 5.88 0.50 -11.71
N ILE A 192 5.26 0.69 -10.55
CA ILE A 192 3.82 0.95 -10.41
C ILE A 192 3.64 2.32 -9.77
N GLU A 193 3.03 3.24 -10.53
CA GLU A 193 2.73 4.59 -10.07
C GLU A 193 1.31 4.64 -9.49
N PHE A 194 1.23 5.15 -8.26
CA PHE A 194 0.00 5.32 -7.51
C PHE A 194 -0.43 6.80 -7.60
N PRO A 195 -1.49 7.11 -8.38
CA PRO A 195 -1.94 8.47 -8.53
C PRO A 195 -2.56 9.02 -7.24
N PRO A 196 -2.63 10.35 -7.09
CA PRO A 196 -3.41 10.97 -6.04
C PRO A 196 -4.90 10.65 -6.21
N TYR A 197 -5.65 10.66 -5.10
CA TYR A 197 -7.11 10.52 -5.13
C TYR A 197 -7.81 11.86 -5.33
N ASN A 198 -8.91 11.85 -6.07
CA ASN A 198 -9.83 12.98 -6.15
C ASN A 198 -10.82 13.00 -4.96
N LEU A 199 -11.60 14.09 -4.86
CA LEU A 199 -12.57 14.30 -3.79
C LEU A 199 -13.58 13.15 -3.66
N GLU A 200 -14.20 12.75 -4.77
CA GLU A 200 -15.22 11.70 -4.78
C GLU A 200 -14.62 10.35 -4.37
N GLU A 201 -13.41 10.03 -4.83
CA GLU A 201 -12.69 8.83 -4.40
C GLU A 201 -12.41 8.85 -2.89
N LEU A 202 -11.98 9.99 -2.33
CA LEU A 202 -11.73 10.13 -0.90
C LEU A 202 -13.01 10.03 -0.06
N TYR A 203 -14.11 10.58 -0.56
CA TYR A 203 -15.43 10.46 0.05
C TYR A 203 -15.86 9.01 0.14
N GLN A 204 -15.82 8.26 -0.97
CA GLN A 204 -16.13 6.84 -1.02
C GLN A 204 -15.21 6.01 -0.11
N ILE A 205 -13.91 6.32 -0.07
CA ILE A 205 -12.97 5.69 0.88
C ILE A 205 -13.43 5.92 2.32
N GLY A 206 -13.87 7.14 2.65
CA GLY A 206 -14.39 7.46 3.97
C GLY A 206 -15.65 6.68 4.34
N LEU A 207 -16.60 6.55 3.41
CA LEU A 207 -17.81 5.74 3.61
C LEU A 207 -17.48 4.27 3.87
N ILE A 208 -16.59 3.67 3.08
CA ILE A 208 -16.14 2.28 3.30
C ILE A 208 -15.45 2.12 4.67
N MET A 209 -14.68 3.11 5.12
CA MET A 209 -14.03 3.08 6.42
C MET A 209 -15.04 3.15 7.58
N LEU A 210 -16.09 3.96 7.44
CA LEU A 210 -17.16 4.08 8.43
C LEU A 210 -17.99 2.79 8.49
N GLU A 211 -18.39 2.25 7.33
CA GLU A 211 -19.15 1.00 7.23
C GLU A 211 -18.40 -0.17 7.89
N LYS A 212 -17.10 -0.32 7.58
CA LYS A 212 -16.25 -1.36 8.21
C LYS A 212 -16.14 -1.23 9.74
N GLN A 213 -16.34 -0.03 10.27
CA GLN A 213 -16.31 0.24 11.71
C GLN A 213 -17.72 0.25 12.34
N GLY A 214 -18.77 -0.02 11.56
CA GLY A 214 -20.16 0.01 12.02
C GLY A 214 -20.70 1.40 12.29
N TYR A 215 -20.14 2.44 11.66
CA TYR A 215 -20.63 3.81 11.73
C TYR A 215 -21.36 4.23 10.46
N ARG A 216 -22.26 5.20 10.59
CA ARG A 216 -22.94 5.85 9.48
C ARG A 216 -23.02 7.36 9.67
N LEU A 217 -23.20 8.07 8.56
CA LEU A 217 -23.42 9.52 8.54
C LEU A 217 -24.92 9.80 8.43
N THR A 218 -25.40 10.88 9.04
CA THR A 218 -26.70 11.46 8.65
C THR A 218 -26.59 12.11 7.28
N PRO A 219 -27.70 12.36 6.56
CA PRO A 219 -27.66 13.05 5.26
C PRO A 219 -26.94 14.41 5.31
N GLU A 220 -27.10 15.17 6.40
CA GLU A 220 -26.43 16.44 6.60
C GLU A 220 -24.92 16.25 6.88
N ALA A 221 -24.56 15.17 7.57
CA ALA A 221 -23.17 14.81 7.82
C ALA A 221 -22.44 14.37 6.55
N GLU A 222 -23.13 13.78 5.58
CA GLU A 222 -22.56 13.47 4.26
C GLU A 222 -22.13 14.75 3.52
N VAL A 223 -22.99 15.78 3.53
CA VAL A 223 -22.67 17.10 2.95
C VAL A 223 -21.49 17.73 3.68
N ALA A 224 -21.53 17.77 5.02
CA ALA A 224 -20.45 18.31 5.84
C ALA A 224 -19.12 17.57 5.62
N PHE A 225 -19.16 16.26 5.39
CA PHE A 225 -17.97 15.46 5.14
C PHE A 225 -17.33 15.80 3.79
N LYS A 226 -18.12 15.98 2.73
CA LYS A 226 -17.60 16.42 1.42
C LYS A 226 -16.93 17.79 1.52
N GLU A 227 -17.58 18.75 2.16
CA GLU A 227 -17.03 20.10 2.40
C GLU A 227 -15.74 20.05 3.24
N TYR A 228 -15.70 19.21 4.27
CA TYR A 228 -14.50 18.98 5.07
C TYR A 228 -13.35 18.47 4.19
N LEU A 229 -13.61 17.53 3.28
CA LEU A 229 -12.59 16.94 2.42
C LEU A 229 -12.05 17.96 1.42
N GLU A 230 -12.91 18.75 0.78
CA GLU A 230 -12.52 19.85 -0.12
C GLU A 230 -11.52 20.78 0.57
N ARG A 231 -11.88 21.31 1.74
CA ARG A 231 -11.00 22.19 2.53
C ARG A 231 -9.73 21.47 2.96
N ARG A 232 -9.82 20.21 3.39
CA ARG A 232 -8.68 19.47 3.93
C ARG A 232 -7.63 19.13 2.87
N MET A 233 -8.05 18.91 1.62
CA MET A 233 -7.17 18.61 0.48
C MET A 233 -6.23 19.78 0.15
N GLU A 234 -6.67 21.01 0.39
CA GLU A 234 -5.87 22.23 0.14
C GLU A 234 -4.85 22.53 1.26
N ARG A 235 -4.99 21.88 2.41
CA ARG A 235 -4.10 22.11 3.57
C ARG A 235 -2.79 21.33 3.44
N PRO A 236 -1.68 21.86 3.98
CA PRO A 236 -0.39 21.18 3.97
C PRO A 236 -0.47 19.81 4.65
N ASN A 237 0.51 18.94 4.32
CA ASN A 237 0.61 17.59 4.88
C ASN A 237 -0.67 16.76 4.70
N PHE A 238 -1.38 16.95 3.59
CA PHE A 238 -2.49 16.07 3.22
C PHE A 238 -1.96 14.72 2.74
N ALA A 239 -2.45 13.64 3.34
CA ALA A 239 -2.01 12.26 3.13
C ALA A 239 -3.16 11.35 2.70
N TYR A 240 -4.07 11.88 1.86
CA TYR A 240 -5.17 11.15 1.22
C TYR A 240 -5.95 10.26 2.21
N ALA A 241 -6.03 8.95 1.98
CA ALA A 241 -6.80 8.03 2.84
C ALA A 241 -6.32 8.04 4.31
N ARG A 242 -5.06 8.37 4.60
CA ARG A 242 -4.58 8.54 5.98
C ARG A 242 -5.18 9.79 6.63
N SER A 243 -5.29 10.89 5.88
CA SER A 243 -5.97 12.10 6.36
C SER A 243 -7.47 11.85 6.56
N VAL A 244 -8.11 11.07 5.69
CA VAL A 244 -9.52 10.64 5.83
C VAL A 244 -9.72 9.82 7.11
N ARG A 245 -8.87 8.81 7.36
CA ARG A 245 -8.91 8.02 8.61
C ARG A 245 -8.80 8.91 9.84
N ASN A 246 -7.80 9.79 9.86
CA ASN A 246 -7.60 10.71 10.98
C ASN A 246 -8.78 11.68 11.17
N ALA A 247 -9.49 12.04 10.09
CA ALA A 247 -10.70 12.85 10.18
C ALA A 247 -11.85 12.07 10.81
N ILE A 248 -12.09 10.84 10.36
CA ILE A 248 -13.12 9.93 10.92
C ILE A 248 -12.88 9.69 12.42
N ASP A 249 -11.64 9.44 12.82
CA ASP A 249 -11.31 9.25 14.25
C ASP A 249 -11.65 10.49 15.09
N ARG A 250 -11.44 11.69 14.54
CA ARG A 250 -11.84 12.95 15.19
C ARG A 250 -13.36 13.14 15.22
N PHE A 251 -14.07 12.75 14.18
CA PHE A 251 -15.54 12.81 14.15
C PHE A 251 -16.12 11.88 15.21
N LYS A 252 -15.63 10.64 15.30
CA LYS A 252 -16.01 9.67 16.34
C LYS A 252 -15.73 10.20 17.75
N LEU A 253 -14.59 10.84 17.96
CA LEU A 253 -14.26 11.43 19.26
C LEU A 253 -15.28 12.52 19.66
N ARG A 254 -15.69 13.37 18.72
CA ARG A 254 -16.68 14.43 18.97
C ARG A 254 -18.08 13.87 19.17
N GLN A 255 -18.46 12.87 18.37
CA GLN A 255 -19.72 12.15 18.55
C GLN A 255 -19.80 11.53 19.94
N ALA A 256 -18.74 10.86 20.39
CA ALA A 256 -18.66 10.29 21.73
C ALA A 256 -18.80 11.38 22.82
N TYR A 257 -18.15 12.53 22.63
CA TYR A 257 -18.27 13.66 23.55
C TYR A 257 -19.67 14.27 23.58
N ARG A 258 -20.33 14.44 22.43
CA ARG A 258 -21.72 14.89 22.32
C ARG A 258 -22.67 13.96 23.07
N LEU A 259 -22.54 12.65 22.86
CA LEU A 259 -23.36 11.65 23.54
C LEU A 259 -23.11 11.63 25.05
N TYR A 260 -21.86 11.81 25.47
CA TYR A 260 -21.51 11.95 26.89
C TYR A 260 -22.16 13.19 27.52
N GLN A 261 -22.15 14.33 26.83
CA GLN A 261 -22.75 15.58 27.31
C GLN A 261 -24.28 15.52 27.40
N LYS A 262 -24.96 14.72 26.57
CA LYS A 262 -26.42 14.53 26.63
C LYS A 262 -26.90 14.08 28.01
N ALA A 263 -26.05 13.41 28.80
CA ALA A 263 -26.30 13.00 30.17
C ALA A 263 -27.68 12.29 30.36
N GLY A 264 -27.96 11.31 29.50
CA GLY A 264 -29.23 10.57 29.48
C GLY A 264 -29.14 9.26 28.70
N PRO A 265 -30.26 8.55 28.48
CA PRO A 265 -30.26 7.29 27.72
C PRO A 265 -29.79 7.52 26.28
N VAL A 266 -28.97 6.57 25.80
CA VAL A 266 -28.42 6.54 24.44
C VAL A 266 -28.90 5.27 23.76
N THR A 267 -29.42 5.41 22.55
CA THR A 267 -29.88 4.30 21.72
C THR A 267 -28.75 3.68 20.90
N PRO A 268 -28.85 2.40 20.49
CA PRO A 268 -27.88 1.80 19.56
C PRO A 268 -27.69 2.61 18.28
N GLU A 269 -28.78 3.21 17.80
CA GLU A 269 -28.82 4.08 16.64
C GLU A 269 -27.94 5.33 16.81
N GLU A 270 -28.02 5.98 17.97
CA GLU A 270 -27.19 7.15 18.29
C GLU A 270 -25.70 6.79 18.41
N LEU A 271 -25.38 5.59 18.91
CA LEU A 271 -23.99 5.14 19.07
C LEU A 271 -23.26 4.94 17.75
N VAL A 272 -23.99 4.60 16.68
CA VAL A 272 -23.42 4.36 15.34
C VAL A 272 -23.52 5.56 14.41
N THR A 273 -24.26 6.61 14.78
CA THR A 273 -24.55 7.75 13.90
C THR A 273 -23.72 8.99 14.23
N ILE A 274 -22.95 9.44 13.24
CA ILE A 274 -22.20 10.71 13.23
C ILE A 274 -23.07 11.77 12.54
N THR A 275 -23.21 12.94 13.17
CA THR A 275 -24.01 14.06 12.63
C THR A 275 -23.12 15.16 12.06
N ALA A 276 -23.74 16.13 11.39
CA ALA A 276 -23.03 17.29 10.82
C ALA A 276 -22.25 18.09 11.88
N ASP A 277 -22.79 18.24 13.08
CA ASP A 277 -22.15 18.98 14.18
C ASP A 277 -20.79 18.36 14.58
N ASP A 278 -20.67 17.03 14.53
CA ASP A 278 -19.43 16.33 14.84
C ASP A 278 -18.32 16.66 13.82
N ILE A 279 -18.71 17.03 12.60
CA ILE A 279 -17.81 17.37 11.49
C ILE A 279 -17.49 18.86 11.52
N TYR A 280 -18.53 19.71 11.55
CA TYR A 280 -18.40 21.18 11.55
C TYR A 280 -17.68 21.73 12.77
N ALA A 281 -17.66 21.01 13.90
CA ALA A 281 -16.84 21.37 15.06
C ALA A 281 -15.31 21.32 14.79
N SER A 282 -14.86 20.90 13.59
CA SER A 282 -13.46 20.93 13.19
C SER A 282 -12.89 22.34 13.10
N SER A 283 -11.64 22.52 13.55
CA SER A 283 -10.92 23.79 13.40
C SER A 283 -10.77 24.24 11.94
N LEU A 284 -10.81 23.30 10.98
CA LEU A 284 -10.80 23.61 9.55
C LEU A 284 -11.93 24.55 9.12
N PHE A 285 -13.08 24.53 9.80
CA PHE A 285 -14.21 25.42 9.52
C PHE A 285 -14.12 26.75 10.29
N LYS A 286 -13.32 26.82 11.36
CA LYS A 286 -13.14 28.03 12.16
C LYS A 286 -12.06 28.97 11.60
N GLU A 287 -11.10 28.43 10.85
CA GLU A 287 -9.97 29.20 10.31
C GLU A 287 -10.35 30.14 9.15
N GLU A 288 -11.54 30.01 8.55
CA GLU A 288 -12.02 30.95 7.53
C GLU A 288 -12.52 32.29 8.12
N GLU A 289 -12.86 32.35 9.41
CA GLU A 289 -13.28 33.61 10.04
C GLU A 289 -12.11 34.57 10.30
N HIS A 290 -10.85 34.16 10.09
CA HIS A 290 -9.65 34.96 10.40
C HIS A 290 -8.66 35.06 9.22
N ALA A 291 -9.07 34.77 7.99
CA ALA A 291 -8.28 35.11 6.82
C ALA A 291 -8.39 36.64 6.57
N PRO A 292 -7.27 37.39 6.51
CA PRO A 292 -7.28 38.83 6.27
C PRO A 292 -7.71 39.21 4.85
#